data_AF-A0A699JF97-F1
#
_entry.id   AF-A0A699JF97-F1
#
_cell.length_a   1.000
_cell.length_b   1.000
_cell.length_c   1.000
_cell.angle_alpha   90.00
_cell.angle_beta   90.00
_cell.angle_gamma   90.00
#
_symmetry.space_group_name_H-M   'P 1'
#
loop_
_entity.id
_entity.type
_entity.pdbx_description
1 polymer ?
#
loop_
_entity_poly.entity_id
_entity_poly.type
_entity_poly.pdbx_seq_one_letter_code
_entity_poly.pdbx_strand_id
1 'polypeptide(L)'
;IKKTFKMIGLGYESIQACVNDCFLFRGDTNKYVHFCPVCNTSRWKDSNTPGKKVPKKVLRYFSIISRLQRLYKSSHTAKEMTWHATGKCTELGKMQYSVDGRAWKNFDTKYSNFAVEPRNVRYESSFMLTLLIPGPKSSGKDIDVYLRLLIDDLKDLWAKSGVETIDVATGLKFNMRAMVL
;
A
#
# COMPACT_ATOMS: atom_id res chain seq x y z
N ILE A 1 19.12 11.09 4.87
CA ILE A 1 18.48 10.45 3.69
C ILE A 1 17.23 9.63 4.07
N LYS A 2 17.30 8.45 4.72
CA LYS A 2 16.09 7.62 5.00
C LYS A 2 14.94 8.35 5.72
N LYS A 3 15.24 9.19 6.74
CA LYS A 3 14.24 10.01 7.44
C LYS A 3 13.57 11.05 6.52
N THR A 4 14.36 11.72 5.68
CA THR A 4 13.90 12.70 4.69
C THR A 4 12.95 12.06 3.67
N PHE A 5 13.30 10.88 3.14
CA PHE A 5 12.45 10.12 2.22
C PHE A 5 11.12 9.70 2.86
N LYS A 6 11.15 9.30 4.15
CA LYS A 6 9.93 8.98 4.91
C LYS A 6 9.01 10.21 5.06
N MET A 7 9.58 11.39 5.30
CA MET A 7 8.83 12.64 5.45
C MET A 7 8.07 13.02 4.17
N ILE A 8 8.69 12.83 3.01
CA ILE A 8 8.10 13.10 1.68
C ILE A 8 7.24 11.95 1.13
N GLY A 9 6.92 10.93 1.93
CA GLY A 9 6.10 9.79 1.49
C GLY A 9 6.77 8.86 0.47
N LEU A 10 8.10 8.92 0.38
CA LEU A 10 8.95 7.97 -0.37
C LEU A 10 9.71 7.04 0.60
N GLY A 11 9.19 6.90 1.82
CA GLY A 11 9.70 5.98 2.82
C GLY A 11 9.47 4.53 2.40
N TYR A 12 10.32 3.65 2.92
CA TYR A 12 10.13 2.21 2.80
C TYR A 12 10.40 1.54 4.14
N GLU A 13 9.74 0.41 4.35
CA GLU A 13 10.02 -0.49 5.46
C GLU A 13 11.07 -1.52 5.02
N SER A 14 12.07 -1.75 5.87
CA SER A 14 13.06 -2.81 5.63
C SER A 14 12.60 -4.07 6.34
N ILE A 15 12.18 -5.06 5.57
CA ILE A 15 11.65 -6.33 6.09
C ILE A 15 12.69 -7.42 5.84
N GLN A 16 12.93 -8.26 6.83
CA GLN A 16 13.86 -9.36 6.69
C GLN A 16 13.14 -10.56 6.08
N ALA A 17 13.76 -11.22 5.11
CA ALA A 17 13.16 -12.32 4.36
C ALA A 17 14.04 -13.57 4.43
N CYS A 18 13.42 -14.73 4.23
CA CYS A 18 14.15 -15.97 3.99
C CYS A 18 14.96 -15.86 2.68
N VAL A 19 16.15 -16.45 2.65
CA VAL A 19 16.98 -16.48 1.42
C VAL A 19 16.26 -17.18 0.27
N ASN A 20 15.47 -18.20 0.60
CA ASN A 20 14.70 -19.02 -0.34
C ASN A 20 13.29 -18.47 -0.60
N ASP A 21 13.00 -17.23 -0.22
CA ASP A 21 11.70 -16.58 -0.48
C ASP A 21 10.46 -17.18 0.22
N CYS A 22 10.62 -18.20 1.05
CA CYS A 22 9.48 -18.89 1.68
C CYS A 22 8.77 -18.13 2.82
N PHE A 23 9.39 -17.10 3.40
CA PHE A 23 8.90 -16.47 4.64
C PHE A 23 9.42 -15.05 4.87
N LEU A 24 8.59 -14.19 5.48
CA LEU A 24 8.95 -12.84 5.93
C LEU A 24 8.97 -12.76 7.46
N PHE A 25 10.07 -12.29 8.02
CA PHE A 25 10.23 -12.07 9.46
C PHE A 25 9.62 -10.71 9.87
N ARG A 26 8.29 -10.56 9.73
CA ARG A 26 7.49 -9.34 9.99
C ARG A 26 6.24 -9.67 10.80
N GLY A 27 5.77 -8.72 11.61
CA GLY A 27 4.61 -8.87 12.50
C GLY A 27 5.02 -9.32 13.90
N ASP A 28 4.07 -9.33 14.83
CA ASP A 28 4.37 -9.49 16.26
C ASP A 28 4.92 -10.86 16.62
N THR A 29 4.41 -11.91 15.96
CA THR A 29 4.84 -13.29 16.19
C THR A 29 6.13 -13.63 15.43
N ASN A 30 6.17 -13.30 14.14
CA ASN A 30 7.24 -13.76 13.24
C ASN A 30 8.53 -12.93 13.36
N LYS A 31 8.49 -11.75 13.99
CA LYS A 31 9.67 -10.87 14.15
C LYS A 31 10.73 -11.45 15.08
N TYR A 32 10.36 -12.31 16.02
CA TYR A 32 11.31 -12.92 16.97
C TYR A 32 11.90 -14.25 16.47
N VAL A 33 11.33 -14.80 15.39
CA VAL A 33 11.80 -16.05 14.81
C VAL A 33 13.19 -15.86 14.18
N HIS A 34 14.09 -16.82 14.43
CA HIS A 34 15.48 -16.82 13.93
C HIS A 34 15.71 -17.76 12.75
N PHE A 35 14.88 -18.80 12.59
CA PHE A 35 14.97 -19.77 11.50
C PHE A 35 13.68 -19.76 10.68
N CYS A 36 13.80 -19.92 9.37
CA CYS A 36 12.60 -20.00 8.53
C CYS A 36 11.77 -21.24 8.92
N PRO A 37 10.47 -21.11 9.25
CA PRO A 37 9.65 -22.26 9.63
C PRO A 37 9.39 -23.24 8.46
N VAL A 38 9.64 -22.82 7.22
CA VAL A 38 9.40 -23.64 6.01
C VAL A 38 10.64 -24.44 5.61
N CYS A 39 11.80 -23.78 5.49
CA CYS A 39 13.03 -24.42 5.00
C CYS A 39 14.16 -24.48 6.04
N ASN A 40 13.89 -24.11 7.29
CA ASN A 40 14.83 -24.12 8.43
C ASN A 40 16.13 -23.31 8.23
N THR A 41 16.18 -22.43 7.22
CA THR A 41 17.36 -21.59 6.98
C THR A 41 17.47 -20.48 8.02
N SER A 42 18.70 -20.23 8.49
CA SER A 42 18.97 -19.12 9.40
C SER A 42 18.70 -17.77 8.73
N ARG A 43 18.03 -16.89 9.48
CA ARG A 43 17.79 -15.49 9.15
C ARG A 43 19.08 -14.66 9.05
N TRP A 44 20.11 -15.04 9.79
CA TRP A 44 21.33 -14.25 9.98
C TRP A 44 22.49 -14.84 9.18
N LYS A 45 23.37 -13.98 8.65
CA LYS A 45 24.65 -14.39 8.09
C LYS A 45 25.57 -14.88 9.20
N ASP A 46 26.35 -15.89 8.90
CA ASP A 46 27.40 -16.36 9.79
C ASP A 46 28.50 -15.29 9.82
N SER A 47 28.73 -14.68 10.98
CA SER A 47 29.69 -13.60 11.15
C SER A 47 30.82 -14.03 12.07
N ASN A 48 32.07 -13.87 11.61
CA ASN A 48 33.26 -14.11 12.42
C ASN A 48 33.44 -13.08 13.54
N THR A 49 32.67 -11.98 13.52
CA THR A 49 32.70 -10.93 14.55
C THR A 49 31.59 -11.17 15.58
N PRO A 50 31.92 -11.39 16.87
CA PRO A 50 30.92 -11.55 17.92
C PRO A 50 30.00 -10.32 17.99
N GLY A 51 28.68 -10.53 17.98
CA GLY A 51 27.67 -9.51 18.24
C GLY A 51 27.04 -8.79 17.04
N LYS A 52 27.61 -8.88 15.82
CA LYS A 52 27.00 -8.25 14.63
C LYS A 52 26.07 -9.20 13.87
N LYS A 53 24.78 -9.20 14.24
CA LYS A 53 23.74 -9.95 13.52
C LYS A 53 23.33 -9.22 12.24
N VAL A 54 23.78 -9.71 11.08
CA VAL A 54 23.41 -9.17 9.75
C VAL A 54 22.42 -10.12 9.08
N PRO A 55 21.23 -9.66 8.65
CA PRO A 55 20.27 -10.53 7.98
C PRO A 55 20.79 -11.02 6.62
N LYS A 56 20.45 -12.26 6.24
CA LYS A 56 20.85 -12.82 4.94
C LYS A 56 20.16 -12.12 3.76
N LYS A 57 18.87 -11.81 3.88
CA LYS A 57 18.07 -11.12 2.86
C LYS A 57 17.19 -10.02 3.49
N VAL A 58 17.15 -8.87 2.84
CA VAL A 58 16.33 -7.71 3.24
C VAL A 58 15.54 -7.22 2.04
N LEU A 59 14.23 -7.17 2.19
CA LEU A 59 13.28 -6.57 1.27
C LEU A 59 13.02 -5.11 1.66
N ARG A 60 12.81 -4.25 0.67
CA ARG A 60 12.27 -2.89 0.87
C ARG A 60 10.82 -2.88 0.42
N TYR A 61 9.91 -2.63 1.35
CA TYR A 61 8.48 -2.56 1.09
C TYR A 61 8.01 -1.10 1.11
N PHE A 62 7.26 -0.71 0.08
CA PHE A 62 6.69 0.62 -0.07
C PHE A 62 5.19 0.51 0.17
N SER A 63 4.74 0.84 1.38
CA SER A 63 3.33 0.76 1.76
C SER A 63 2.45 1.58 0.81
N ILE A 64 1.35 0.96 0.35
CA ILE A 64 0.35 1.62 -0.48
C ILE A 64 -0.38 2.71 0.32
N ILE A 65 -0.63 2.47 1.61
CA ILE A 65 -1.23 3.45 2.52
C ILE A 65 -0.43 4.74 2.51
N SER A 66 0.90 4.64 2.69
CA SER A 66 1.79 5.80 2.68
C SER A 66 1.75 6.59 1.37
N ARG A 67 1.55 5.89 0.24
CA ARG A 67 1.46 6.52 -1.08
C ARG A 67 0.12 7.20 -1.30
N LEU A 68 -0.98 6.58 -0.88
CA LEU A 68 -2.30 7.20 -0.95
C LEU A 68 -2.40 8.43 -0.04
N GLN A 69 -1.89 8.35 1.19
CA GLN A 69 -1.77 9.50 2.09
C GLN A 69 -0.97 10.65 1.46
N ARG A 70 0.06 10.32 0.66
CA ARG A 70 0.87 11.33 -0.03
C ARG A 70 0.07 12.08 -1.10
N LEU A 71 -0.88 11.44 -1.78
CA LEU A 71 -1.74 12.11 -2.77
C LEU A 71 -2.53 13.25 -2.11
N TYR A 72 -2.97 13.05 -0.87
CA TYR A 72 -3.67 14.07 -0.08
C TYR A 72 -2.77 15.14 0.54
N LYS A 73 -1.44 14.99 0.48
CA LYS A 73 -0.48 16.02 0.95
C LYS A 73 -0.24 17.14 -0.08
N SER A 74 -0.63 16.93 -1.34
CA SER A 74 -0.55 17.93 -2.40
C SER A 74 -1.94 18.55 -2.58
N SER A 75 -2.08 19.85 -2.37
CA SER A 75 -3.38 20.53 -2.53
C SER A 75 -3.95 20.36 -3.93
N HIS A 76 -3.12 20.42 -4.97
CA HIS A 76 -3.56 20.18 -6.35
C HIS A 76 -4.03 18.74 -6.53
N THR A 77 -3.21 17.76 -6.14
CA THR A 77 -3.56 16.34 -6.29
C THR A 77 -4.79 15.95 -5.47
N ALA A 78 -4.96 16.47 -4.26
CA ALA A 78 -6.11 16.19 -3.42
C ALA A 78 -7.45 16.66 -4.05
N LYS A 79 -7.43 17.79 -4.77
CA LYS A 79 -8.58 18.23 -5.57
C LYS A 79 -8.90 17.24 -6.68
N GLU A 80 -7.88 16.77 -7.41
CA GLU A 80 -8.06 15.73 -8.44
C GLU A 80 -8.59 14.41 -7.85
N MET A 81 -8.15 14.02 -6.65
CA MET A 81 -8.64 12.81 -5.98
C MET A 81 -10.15 12.84 -5.69
N THR A 82 -10.72 14.03 -5.48
CA THR A 82 -12.16 14.23 -5.19
C THR A 82 -12.95 14.73 -6.39
N TRP A 83 -12.29 14.86 -7.54
CA TRP A 83 -12.88 15.41 -8.76
C TRP A 83 -14.04 14.55 -9.27
N HIS A 84 -13.99 13.24 -9.08
CA HIS A 84 -15.06 12.33 -9.47
C HIS A 84 -16.42 12.61 -8.77
N ALA A 85 -16.42 13.32 -7.63
CA ALA A 85 -17.64 13.70 -6.91
C ALA A 85 -18.02 15.18 -7.12
N THR A 86 -17.06 16.04 -7.47
CA THR A 86 -17.25 17.49 -7.59
C THR A 86 -17.32 17.98 -9.04
N GLY A 87 -16.80 17.17 -9.97
CA GLY A 87 -16.83 17.42 -11.41
C GLY A 87 -18.27 17.49 -11.90
N LYS A 88 -18.57 18.54 -12.68
CA LYS A 88 -19.89 18.71 -13.28
C LYS A 88 -19.90 18.01 -14.65
N CYS A 89 -20.93 17.22 -14.90
CA CYS A 89 -21.23 16.76 -16.26
C CYS A 89 -21.68 17.98 -17.07
N THR A 90 -20.99 18.26 -18.17
CA THR A 90 -21.22 19.46 -18.99
C THR A 90 -22.39 19.28 -19.95
N GLU A 91 -22.68 18.05 -20.37
CA GLU A 91 -23.77 17.73 -21.30
C GLU A 91 -24.65 16.60 -20.75
N LEU A 92 -25.93 16.90 -20.54
CA LEU A 92 -26.93 15.93 -20.11
C LEU A 92 -27.03 14.77 -21.12
N GLY A 93 -26.91 13.54 -20.61
CA GLY A 93 -27.15 12.31 -21.39
C GLY A 93 -25.94 11.75 -22.13
N LYS A 94 -24.77 12.40 -22.09
CA LYS A 94 -23.53 11.84 -22.65
C LYS A 94 -22.59 11.39 -21.54
N MET A 95 -21.97 10.23 -21.73
CA MET A 95 -20.88 9.76 -20.88
C MET A 95 -19.63 10.56 -21.23
N GLN A 96 -19.23 11.48 -20.36
CA GLN A 96 -18.04 12.32 -20.56
C GLN A 96 -16.85 11.76 -19.80
N TYR A 97 -17.12 11.10 -18.67
CA TYR A 97 -16.11 10.59 -17.76
C TYR A 97 -16.43 9.17 -17.30
N SER A 98 -15.41 8.46 -16.81
CA SER A 98 -15.56 7.09 -16.29
C SER A 98 -16.57 7.00 -15.14
N VAL A 99 -16.71 8.07 -14.34
CA VAL A 99 -17.69 8.21 -13.26
C VAL A 99 -19.15 8.22 -13.75
N ASP A 100 -19.40 8.62 -14.99
CA ASP A 100 -20.75 8.59 -15.58
C ASP A 100 -21.19 7.17 -15.98
N GLY A 101 -20.25 6.23 -16.00
CA GLY A 101 -20.43 4.84 -16.36
C GLY A 101 -21.40 4.08 -15.46
N ARG A 102 -22.16 3.15 -16.04
CA ARG A 102 -23.05 2.25 -15.27
C ARG A 102 -22.31 1.45 -14.20
N ALA A 103 -21.07 1.04 -14.48
CA ALA A 103 -20.24 0.32 -13.52
C ALA A 103 -19.97 1.15 -12.24
N TRP A 104 -19.69 2.45 -12.40
CA TRP A 104 -19.45 3.35 -11.28
C TRP A 104 -20.72 3.57 -10.45
N LYS A 105 -21.86 3.81 -11.11
CA LYS A 105 -23.16 3.97 -10.45
C LYS A 105 -23.58 2.70 -9.69
N ASN A 106 -23.37 1.53 -10.29
CA ASN A 106 -23.66 0.25 -9.65
C ASN A 106 -22.75 0.04 -8.42
N PHE A 107 -21.48 0.42 -8.51
CA PHE A 107 -20.55 0.36 -7.38
C PHE A 107 -21.02 1.28 -6.24
N ASP A 108 -21.39 2.52 -6.54
CA ASP A 108 -21.85 3.50 -5.54
C ASP A 108 -23.13 3.05 -4.85
N THR A 109 -24.02 2.43 -5.61
CA THR A 109 -25.26 1.84 -5.08
C THR A 109 -24.94 0.66 -4.17
N LYS A 110 -24.02 -0.22 -4.56
CA LYS A 110 -23.64 -1.42 -3.79
C LYS A 110 -22.85 -1.07 -2.53
N TYR A 111 -21.97 -0.07 -2.59
CA TYR A 111 -21.09 0.35 -1.51
C TYR A 111 -21.35 1.81 -1.12
N SER A 112 -22.60 2.15 -0.81
CA SER A 112 -23.02 3.52 -0.47
C SER A 112 -22.21 4.11 0.69
N ASN A 113 -21.97 3.34 1.75
CA ASN A 113 -21.14 3.74 2.89
C ASN A 113 -19.70 4.10 2.50
N PHE A 114 -19.19 3.57 1.39
CA PHE A 114 -17.88 3.93 0.84
C PHE A 114 -18.00 5.17 -0.04
N ALA A 115 -19.02 5.24 -0.90
CA ALA A 115 -19.20 6.32 -1.87
C ALA A 115 -19.60 7.67 -1.25
N VAL A 116 -20.21 7.68 -0.06
CA VAL A 116 -20.57 8.91 0.68
C VAL A 116 -19.34 9.78 0.99
N GLU A 117 -18.17 9.18 1.20
CA GLU A 117 -16.94 9.91 1.43
C GLU A 117 -16.15 10.01 0.10
N PRO A 118 -16.16 11.18 -0.58
CA PRO A 118 -15.53 11.36 -1.88
C PRO A 118 -14.00 11.29 -1.83
N ARG A 119 -13.39 11.32 -0.64
CA ARG A 119 -11.95 11.12 -0.46
C ARG A 119 -11.56 9.63 -0.36
N ASN A 120 -12.52 8.71 -0.46
CA ASN A 120 -12.20 7.29 -0.55
C ASN A 120 -11.67 6.94 -1.96
N VAL A 121 -10.67 6.05 -1.99
CA VAL A 121 -9.89 5.79 -3.20
C VAL A 121 -10.35 4.50 -3.88
N ARG A 122 -10.73 4.60 -5.16
CA ARG A 122 -10.88 3.43 -6.04
C ARG A 122 -9.54 3.16 -6.70
N TYR A 123 -8.96 2.01 -6.38
CA TYR A 123 -7.61 1.65 -6.77
C TYR A 123 -7.65 0.68 -7.95
N GLU A 124 -7.19 1.12 -9.12
CA GLU A 124 -7.05 0.22 -10.25
C GLU A 124 -5.76 -0.62 -10.15
N SER A 125 -5.87 -1.90 -10.48
CA SER A 125 -4.79 -2.89 -10.33
C SER A 125 -3.49 -2.52 -11.07
N SER A 126 -3.54 -1.64 -12.07
CA SER A 126 -2.36 -1.17 -12.83
C SER A 126 -1.33 -0.44 -11.97
N PHE A 127 -1.75 0.19 -10.86
CA PHE A 127 -0.85 0.89 -9.93
C PHE A 127 -0.09 -0.05 -8.96
N MET A 128 -0.46 -1.33 -8.89
CA MET A 128 0.14 -2.35 -8.00
C MET A 128 1.59 -2.71 -8.37
N LEU A 129 2.02 -2.49 -9.62
CA LEU A 129 3.29 -2.98 -10.18
C LEU A 129 4.57 -2.35 -9.57
N THR A 130 4.43 -1.47 -8.58
CA THR A 130 5.56 -0.73 -8.00
C THR A 130 5.99 -1.23 -6.61
N LEU A 131 5.48 -2.38 -6.15
CA LEU A 131 5.62 -2.82 -4.76
C LEU A 131 6.87 -3.65 -4.45
N LEU A 132 7.55 -4.20 -5.45
CA LEU A 132 8.75 -5.01 -5.25
C LEU A 132 9.83 -4.58 -6.23
N ILE A 133 10.88 -3.94 -5.71
CA ILE A 133 12.15 -3.82 -6.43
C ILE A 133 12.99 -5.02 -5.98
N PRO A 134 12.98 -6.15 -6.72
CA PRO A 134 13.86 -7.26 -6.41
C PRO A 134 15.30 -6.77 -6.39
N GLY A 135 16.02 -7.09 -5.32
CA GLY A 135 17.48 -6.91 -5.32
C GLY A 135 18.12 -7.78 -6.42
N PRO A 136 19.37 -7.52 -6.81
CA PRO A 136 20.04 -8.15 -7.96
C PRO A 136 20.19 -9.69 -7.91
N LYS A 137 19.68 -10.36 -6.87
CA LYS A 137 19.69 -11.82 -6.69
C LYS A 137 18.30 -12.41 -6.33
N SER A 138 17.21 -11.74 -6.68
CA SER A 138 15.87 -12.25 -6.38
C SER A 138 15.50 -13.42 -7.30
N SER A 139 15.46 -14.65 -6.79
CA SER A 139 14.75 -15.74 -7.44
C SER A 139 13.27 -15.38 -7.51
N GLY A 140 12.66 -15.44 -8.70
CA GLY A 140 11.21 -15.24 -8.89
C GLY A 140 10.34 -16.38 -8.33
N LYS A 141 10.83 -17.10 -7.31
CA LYS A 141 10.10 -18.16 -6.63
C LYS A 141 9.35 -17.51 -5.46
N ASP A 142 8.06 -17.80 -5.33
CA ASP A 142 7.21 -17.40 -4.19
C ASP A 142 6.83 -15.90 -4.10
N ILE A 143 6.25 -15.35 -5.18
CA ILE A 143 5.69 -13.98 -5.20
C ILE A 143 4.57 -13.79 -4.18
N ASP A 144 3.83 -14.85 -3.87
CA ASP A 144 2.72 -14.86 -2.91
C ASP A 144 3.15 -14.44 -1.50
N VAL A 145 4.37 -14.80 -1.08
CA VAL A 145 4.94 -14.40 0.21
C VAL A 145 5.07 -12.88 0.29
N TYR A 146 5.41 -12.23 -0.81
CA TYR A 146 5.54 -10.79 -0.90
C TYR A 146 4.21 -10.06 -1.05
N LEU A 147 3.23 -10.67 -1.73
CA LEU A 147 1.88 -10.13 -1.88
C LEU A 147 1.14 -10.03 -0.54
N ARG A 148 1.51 -10.82 0.48
CA ARG A 148 0.94 -10.70 1.83
C ARG A 148 1.04 -9.29 2.41
N LEU A 149 2.14 -8.59 2.18
CA LEU A 149 2.34 -7.22 2.67
C LEU A 149 1.31 -6.26 2.08
N LEU A 150 1.02 -6.41 0.79
CA LEU A 150 0.01 -5.64 0.08
C LEU A 150 -1.41 -6.00 0.56
N ILE A 151 -1.69 -7.28 0.76
CA ILE A 151 -2.98 -7.73 1.29
C ILE A 151 -3.23 -7.12 2.67
N ASP A 152 -2.22 -7.06 3.54
CA ASP A 152 -2.33 -6.44 4.86
C ASP A 152 -2.68 -4.94 4.75
N ASP A 153 -1.96 -4.18 3.93
CA ASP A 153 -2.28 -2.77 3.69
C ASP A 153 -3.70 -2.58 3.12
N LEU A 154 -4.14 -3.46 2.21
CA LEU A 154 -5.50 -3.42 1.64
C LEU A 154 -6.58 -3.76 2.68
N LYS A 155 -6.31 -4.67 3.61
CA LYS A 155 -7.22 -4.98 4.72
C LYS A 155 -7.40 -3.77 5.63
N ASP A 156 -6.30 -3.09 5.98
CA ASP A 156 -6.33 -1.88 6.80
C ASP A 156 -7.11 -0.76 6.11
N LEU A 157 -6.92 -0.57 4.80
CA LEU A 157 -7.67 0.41 4.00
C LEU A 157 -9.15 0.04 3.84
N TRP A 158 -9.48 -1.25 3.77
CA TRP A 158 -10.87 -1.68 3.61
C TRP A 158 -11.65 -1.64 4.93
N ALA A 159 -10.96 -1.83 6.06
CA ALA A 159 -11.55 -1.86 7.39
C ALA A 159 -12.49 -0.67 7.65
N LYS A 160 -13.50 -0.88 8.50
CA LYS A 160 -14.51 0.15 8.80
C LYS A 160 -13.90 1.42 9.38
N SER A 161 -12.80 1.29 10.13
CA SER A 161 -12.03 2.42 10.67
C SER A 161 -11.24 3.19 9.63
N GLY A 162 -10.93 2.58 8.48
CA GLY A 162 -10.00 3.11 7.48
C GLY A 162 -8.64 3.49 8.08
N VAL A 163 -7.94 4.38 7.39
CA VAL A 163 -6.67 4.95 7.86
C VAL A 163 -6.77 6.47 7.97
N GLU A 164 -6.46 7.03 9.15
CA GLU A 164 -6.44 8.48 9.34
C GLU A 164 -5.51 9.16 8.33
N THR A 165 -6.06 10.14 7.61
CA THR A 165 -5.38 10.89 6.56
C THR A 165 -5.76 12.36 6.66
N ILE A 166 -4.86 13.26 6.27
CA ILE A 166 -5.11 14.70 6.20
C ILE A 166 -5.22 15.08 4.73
N ASP A 167 -6.34 15.68 4.36
CA ASP A 167 -6.50 16.35 3.07
C ASP A 167 -5.99 17.78 3.19
N VAL A 168 -4.84 18.07 2.56
CA VAL A 168 -4.22 19.40 2.60
C VAL A 168 -5.01 20.44 1.80
N ALA A 169 -5.86 20.04 0.84
CA ALA A 169 -6.69 21.00 0.12
C ALA A 169 -7.79 21.58 1.01
N THR A 170 -8.35 20.78 1.92
CA THR A 170 -9.41 21.22 2.85
C THR A 170 -8.90 21.50 4.27
N GLY A 171 -7.70 21.01 4.62
CA GLY A 171 -7.15 21.05 5.97
C GLY A 171 -7.79 20.03 6.93
N LEU A 172 -8.70 19.18 6.44
CA LEU A 172 -9.50 18.28 7.27
C LEU A 172 -8.88 16.90 7.38
N LYS A 173 -9.04 16.30 8.57
CA LYS A 173 -8.79 14.88 8.80
C LYS A 173 -9.98 14.04 8.33
N PHE A 174 -9.69 12.87 7.80
CA PHE A 174 -10.69 11.87 7.44
C PHE A 174 -10.08 10.47 7.53
N ASN A 175 -10.94 9.46 7.61
CA ASN A 175 -10.52 8.08 7.57
C ASN A 175 -10.62 7.57 6.14
N MET A 176 -9.46 7.54 5.47
CA MET A 176 -9.36 7.09 4.10
C MET A 176 -9.60 5.59 4.01
N ARG A 177 -10.52 5.20 3.15
CA ARG A 177 -10.71 3.81 2.73
C ARG A 177 -10.33 3.65 1.28
N ALA A 178 -9.89 2.45 0.90
CA ALA A 178 -9.61 2.13 -0.48
C ALA A 178 -10.23 0.79 -0.88
N MET A 179 -10.61 0.68 -2.15
CA MET A 179 -11.11 -0.55 -2.73
C MET A 179 -10.43 -0.81 -4.07
N VAL A 180 -9.96 -2.03 -4.28
CA VAL A 180 -9.45 -2.46 -5.57
C VAL A 180 -10.64 -2.78 -6.48
N LEU A 181 -10.68 -2.17 -7.67
CA LEU A 181 -11.70 -2.42 -8.70
C LEU A 181 -11.30 -3.55 -9.63
#